data_AF-A0A7V2G0M5-F1
#
_entry.id   AF-A0A7V2G0M5-F1
#
_cell.length_a   1.000
_cell.length_b   1.000
_cell.length_c   1.000
_cell.angle_alpha   90.00
_cell.angle_beta   90.00
_cell.angle_gamma   90.00
#
_symmetry.space_group_name_H-M   'P 1'
#
loop_
_entity.id
_entity.type
_entity.pdbx_description
1 polymer ?
#
loop_
_entity_poly.entity_id
_entity_poly.type
_entity_poly.pdbx_seq_one_letter_code
_entity_poly.pdbx_strand_id
1 'polypeptide(L)'
;MAGAAVTALAAASLPAADRPPDPMARTLEGLMRMIEARHGDSLSAEQLKDVARSVYRSLYAAEQMKKVPLANSDEPAFAFRADVPRSPSRD
;
A
#
# COMPACT_ATOMS: atom_id res chain seq x y z
N MET A 1 -45.42 20.49 -36.49
CA MET A 1 -44.22 19.98 -35.78
C MET A 1 -44.12 20.71 -34.46
N ALA A 2 -44.53 20.06 -33.37
CA ALA A 2 -44.62 20.66 -32.04
C ALA A 2 -43.25 20.62 -31.35
N GLY A 3 -42.92 21.70 -30.67
CA GLY A 3 -41.62 21.93 -30.05
C GLY A 3 -41.43 21.33 -28.65
N ALA A 4 -40.15 21.29 -28.28
CA ALA A 4 -39.55 21.45 -26.96
C ALA A 4 -40.25 20.89 -25.72
N ALA A 5 -39.57 19.95 -25.06
CA ALA A 5 -39.37 19.99 -23.62
C ALA A 5 -38.14 19.15 -23.24
N VAL A 6 -37.05 19.84 -22.93
CA VAL A 6 -35.86 19.29 -22.28
C VAL A 6 -36.26 18.95 -20.84
N THR A 7 -36.44 17.67 -20.53
CA THR A 7 -36.51 17.20 -19.15
C THR A 7 -35.11 16.89 -18.64
N ALA A 8 -34.47 17.92 -18.12
CA ALA A 8 -33.46 17.76 -17.10
C ALA A 8 -34.11 17.08 -15.89
N LEU A 9 -33.68 15.85 -15.56
CA LEU A 9 -33.81 15.34 -14.22
C LEU A 9 -32.42 15.00 -13.71
N ALA A 10 -31.91 15.92 -12.90
CA ALA A 10 -30.76 15.73 -12.05
C ALA A 10 -30.93 14.45 -11.23
N ALA A 11 -30.20 13.40 -11.61
CA ALA A 11 -29.96 12.28 -10.72
C ALA A 11 -28.90 12.72 -9.73
N ALA A 12 -29.38 13.07 -8.54
CA ALA A 12 -28.64 13.45 -7.37
C ALA A 12 -27.38 12.60 -7.15
N SER A 13 -26.30 13.30 -6.80
CA SER A 13 -25.11 12.73 -6.16
C SER A 13 -25.53 11.86 -4.98
N LEU A 14 -25.34 10.55 -5.10
CA LEU A 14 -25.47 9.62 -3.99
C LEU A 14 -24.45 9.99 -2.90
N PRO A 15 -24.82 9.94 -1.60
CA PRO A 15 -23.88 10.21 -0.51
C PRO A 15 -22.75 9.16 -0.54
N ALA A 16 -21.50 9.64 -0.53
CA ALA A 16 -20.28 8.83 -0.58
C ALA A 16 -20.01 8.00 0.69
N ALA A 17 -21.03 7.73 1.50
CA ALA A 17 -20.91 7.18 2.85
C ALA A 17 -20.86 5.64 2.91
N ASP A 18 -21.19 4.93 1.84
CA ASP A 18 -21.27 3.45 1.82
C ASP A 18 -20.16 2.75 1.01
N ARG A 19 -19.12 3.48 0.59
CA ARG A 19 -17.98 2.80 -0.04
C ARG A 19 -17.17 2.10 1.05
N PRO A 20 -16.95 0.78 0.95
CA PRO A 20 -16.03 0.10 1.87
C PRO A 20 -14.69 0.86 1.82
N PRO A 21 -14.09 1.19 2.97
CA PRO A 21 -12.88 1.98 3.00
C PRO A 21 -11.81 1.29 2.18
N ASP A 22 -11.10 2.09 1.36
CA ASP A 22 -9.99 1.63 0.55
C ASP A 22 -9.06 0.75 1.40
N PRO A 23 -8.80 -0.52 1.01
CA PRO A 23 -7.91 -1.41 1.74
C PRO A 23 -6.52 -0.79 2.00
N MET A 24 -6.05 0.05 1.08
CA MET A 24 -4.79 0.78 1.25
C MET A 24 -4.89 1.84 2.34
N ALA A 25 -6.02 2.54 2.46
CA ALA A 25 -6.26 3.52 3.52
C ALA A 25 -6.29 2.86 4.90
N ARG A 26 -6.94 1.69 5.04
CA ARG A 26 -6.91 0.91 6.28
C ARG A 26 -5.50 0.47 6.66
N THR A 27 -4.71 0.04 5.67
CA THR A 27 -3.32 -0.38 5.90
C THR A 27 -2.45 0.79 6.33
N LEU A 28 -2.59 1.96 5.67
CA LEU A 28 -1.90 3.19 6.05
C LEU A 28 -2.23 3.60 7.49
N GLU A 29 -3.50 3.59 7.86
CA GLU A 29 -3.95 3.94 9.22
C GLU A 29 -3.32 3.01 10.27
N GLY A 30 -3.31 1.70 10.02
CA GLY A 30 -2.67 0.72 10.90
C GLY A 30 -1.17 0.95 11.06
N LEU A 31 -0.46 1.26 9.96
CA LEU A 31 0.96 1.57 9.99
C LEU A 31 1.25 2.88 10.72
N MET A 32 0.45 3.93 10.51
CA MET A 32 0.61 5.19 11.22
C MET A 32 0.38 5.05 12.72
N ARG A 33 -0.63 4.27 13.15
CA ARG A 33 -0.81 3.94 14.58
C ARG A 33 0.40 3.24 15.18
N MET A 34 1.03 2.33 14.43
CA MET A 34 2.24 1.64 14.90
C MET A 34 3.42 2.61 15.01
N ILE A 35 3.56 3.54 14.07
CA ILE A 35 4.62 4.56 14.08
C ILE A 35 4.42 5.52 15.25
N GLU A 36 3.21 6.00 15.46
CA GLU A 36 2.86 6.86 16.60
C GLU A 36 3.13 6.14 17.93
N ALA A 37 2.76 4.88 18.06
CA ALA A 37 3.00 4.09 19.28
C ALA A 37 4.49 3.88 19.59
N ARG A 38 5.38 3.87 18.58
CA ARG A 38 6.82 3.64 18.76
C ARG A 38 7.65 4.92 18.82
N HIS A 39 7.21 5.94 18.09
CA HIS A 39 8.02 7.13 17.78
C HIS A 39 7.27 8.44 17.93
N GLY A 40 6.01 8.43 18.38
CA GLY A 40 5.17 9.62 18.51
C GLY A 40 5.80 10.72 19.35
N ASP A 41 6.46 10.36 20.45
CA ASP A 41 7.12 11.33 21.35
C ASP A 41 8.33 12.03 20.73
N SER A 42 8.91 11.45 19.66
CA SER A 42 10.11 11.97 18.99
C SER A 42 9.80 12.72 17.69
N LEU A 43 8.53 12.74 17.26
CA LEU A 43 8.13 13.31 15.98
C LEU A 43 7.15 14.46 16.18
N SER A 44 7.42 15.59 15.54
CA SER A 44 6.44 16.67 15.45
C SER A 44 5.24 16.25 14.60
N ALA A 45 4.11 16.95 14.76
CA ALA A 45 2.93 16.71 13.94
C ALA A 45 3.19 16.93 12.43
N GLU A 46 4.13 17.81 12.08
CA GLU A 46 4.54 18.03 10.69
C GLU A 46 5.35 16.84 10.17
N GLN A 47 6.30 16.35 10.96
CA GLN A 47 7.08 15.15 10.62
C GLN A 47 6.19 13.92 10.47
N LEU A 48 5.18 13.75 11.33
CA LEU A 48 4.19 12.68 11.21
C LEU A 48 3.41 12.74 9.89
N LYS A 49 3.06 13.94 9.42
CA LYS A 49 2.40 14.11 8.10
C LYS A 49 3.32 13.72 6.96
N ASP A 50 4.60 14.08 7.03
CA ASP A 50 5.58 13.71 6.01
C ASP A 50 5.85 12.20 6.00
N VAL A 51 5.90 11.58 7.17
CA VAL A 51 5.97 10.11 7.31
C VAL A 51 4.74 9.47 6.70
N ALA A 52 3.52 9.94 7.01
CA ALA A 52 2.29 9.41 6.43
C ALA A 52 2.31 9.50 4.89
N ARG A 53 2.78 10.61 4.32
CA ARG A 53 2.93 10.77 2.87
C ARG A 53 3.94 9.79 2.29
N SER A 54 5.06 9.56 2.98
CA SER A 54 6.10 8.62 2.57
C SER A 54 5.60 7.16 2.59
N VAL A 55 4.91 6.77 3.67
CA VAL A 55 4.29 5.44 3.81
C VAL A 55 3.23 5.22 2.73
N TYR A 56 2.37 6.21 2.48
CA TYR A 56 1.38 6.12 1.40
C TYR A 56 2.03 5.85 0.04
N ARG A 57 3.08 6.60 -0.31
CA ARG A 57 3.80 6.41 -1.58
C ARG A 57 4.42 5.01 -1.68
N SER A 58 4.98 4.52 -0.58
CA SER A 58 5.57 3.18 -0.49
C SER A 58 4.53 2.09 -0.64
N LEU A 59 3.37 2.23 0.01
CA LEU A 59 2.23 1.31 -0.15
C LEU A 59 1.72 1.31 -1.59
N TYR A 60 1.53 2.49 -2.18
CA TYR A 60 1.09 2.60 -3.57
C TYR A 60 2.05 1.88 -4.53
N ALA A 61 3.36 2.09 -4.36
CA ALA A 61 4.38 1.41 -5.14
C ALA A 61 4.33 -0.12 -4.92
N ALA A 62 4.16 -0.58 -3.68
CA ALA A 62 3.99 -2.00 -3.38
C ALA A 62 2.77 -2.61 -4.06
N GLU A 63 1.63 -1.91 -4.07
CA GLU A 63 0.44 -2.35 -4.79
C GLU A 63 0.64 -2.38 -6.31
N GLN A 64 1.48 -1.51 -6.88
CA GLN A 64 1.84 -1.63 -8.29
C GLN A 64 2.75 -2.84 -8.53
N MET A 65 3.75 -3.09 -7.66
CA MET A 65 4.67 -4.23 -7.80
C MET A 65 3.94 -5.57 -7.75
N LYS A 66 2.92 -5.71 -6.89
CA LYS A 66 2.09 -6.93 -6.78
C LYS A 66 1.38 -7.32 -8.07
N LYS A 67 1.20 -6.38 -9.01
CA LYS A 67 0.55 -6.64 -10.31
C LYS A 67 1.47 -7.36 -11.29
N VAL A 68 2.78 -7.39 -11.02
CA VAL A 68 3.74 -8.12 -11.84
C VAL A 68 3.66 -9.61 -11.44
N PRO A 69 3.23 -10.51 -12.35
CA PRO A 69 3.23 -11.93 -12.07
C PRO A 69 4.68 -12.42 -11.98
N LEU A 70 5.02 -13.08 -10.89
CA LEU A 70 6.30 -13.75 -10.72
C LEU A 70 6.13 -15.21 -11.12
N ALA A 71 7.00 -15.72 -11.99
CA ALA A 71 7.15 -17.15 -12.17
C ALA A 71 8.02 -17.68 -11.02
N ASN A 72 7.76 -18.88 -10.51
CA ASN A 72 8.62 -19.51 -9.48
C ASN A 72 10.08 -19.74 -9.95
N SER A 73 10.38 -19.47 -11.22
CA SER A 73 11.73 -19.46 -11.81
C SER A 73 12.40 -18.08 -11.79
N ASP A 74 11.70 -17.03 -11.34
CA ASP A 74 12.27 -15.72 -11.10
C ASP A 74 13.10 -15.78 -9.82
N GLU A 75 14.33 -16.24 -9.97
CA GLU A 75 15.31 -16.24 -8.88
C GLU A 75 15.55 -14.80 -8.39
N PRO A 76 15.77 -14.60 -7.09
CA PRO A 76 16.13 -13.27 -6.60
C PRO A 76 17.41 -12.81 -7.29
N ALA A 77 17.52 -11.49 -7.53
CA ALA A 77 18.73 -10.90 -8.12
C ALA A 77 20.01 -11.27 -7.34
N PHE A 78 19.86 -11.62 -6.06
CA PHE A 78 20.92 -12.19 -5.24
C PHE A 78 20.35 -13.27 -4.31
N ALA A 79 20.95 -14.47 -4.35
CA ALA A 79 20.70 -15.54 -3.40
C ALA A 79 21.95 -15.78 -2.55
N PHE A 80 21.86 -15.51 -1.24
CA PHE A 80 22.94 -15.83 -0.32
C PHE A 80 23.06 -17.35 -0.13
N ARG A 81 24.29 -17.87 -0.17
CA ARG A 81 24.62 -19.23 0.25
C ARG A 81 25.74 -19.18 1.28
N ALA A 82 25.54 -19.85 2.41
CA ALA A 82 26.60 -20.05 3.38
C ALA A 82 27.41 -21.28 2.96
N ASP A 83 28.70 -21.08 2.63
CA ASP A 83 29.63 -22.20 2.48
C ASP A 83 29.88 -22.80 3.86
N VAL A 84 29.17 -23.88 4.19
CA VAL A 84 29.49 -24.67 5.39
C VAL A 84 30.73 -25.51 5.06
N PRO A 85 31.84 -25.41 5.82
CA PRO A 85 33.01 -26.24 5.60
C PRO A 85 32.60 -27.71 5.63
N ARG A 86 32.90 -28.47 4.58
CA ARG A 86 32.72 -29.94 4.61
C ARG A 86 33.63 -30.47 5.72
N SER A 87 33.03 -31.02 6.77
CA SER A 87 33.74 -31.83 7.76
C SER A 87 34.54 -32.91 7.02
N PRO A 88 35.84 -33.07 7.27
CA PRO A 88 36.60 -34.16 6.64
C PRO A 88 35.99 -35.49 7.07
N SER A 89 35.77 -36.39 6.10
CA SER A 89 35.36 -37.76 6.36
C SER A 89 36.36 -38.40 7.32
N ARG A 90 35.85 -38.94 8.43
CA ARG A 90 36.64 -39.84 9.28
C ARG A 90 36.64 -41.20 8.60
N ASP A 91 37.71 -41.48 7.87
CA ASP A 91 38.10 -42.84 7.51
C ASP A 91 38.66 -43.57 8.74
#